data_AF-A0A1Z9SV16-F1
#
_entry.id   AF-A0A1Z9SV16-F1
#
_cell.length_a   1.000
_cell.length_b   1.000
_cell.length_c   1.000
_cell.angle_alpha   90.00
_cell.angle_beta   90.00
_cell.angle_gamma   90.00
#
_symmetry.space_group_name_H-M   'P 1'
#
loop_
_entity.id
_entity.type
_entity.pdbx_description
1 polymer ?
#
loop_
_entity_poly.entity_id
_entity_poly.type
_entity_poly.pdbx_seq_one_letter_code
_entity_poly.pdbx_strand_id
1 'polypeptide(L)'
;MSKLWDDLKDNMKDWSVTAVEKAEEMSKIAVAKTEEMTRISKVKFEIHQLHREMNKVYENLGKLAFEHTKNEHMASFSGNKDFFELVNKIENLKIEIKMKQKNINDIKEKFDLPDLKQEKATKIDDEGSAVEQPSDMQDNHQVLKN
;
A
#
# COMPACT_ATOMS: atom_id res chain seq x y z
N MET A 1 8.84 -50.51 -27.76
CA MET A 1 9.26 -49.10 -27.90
C MET A 1 8.05 -48.22 -27.61
N SER A 2 7.68 -48.04 -26.33
CA SER A 2 6.52 -47.20 -25.94
C SER A 2 6.69 -46.55 -24.56
N LYS A 3 7.36 -47.23 -23.62
CA LYS A 3 7.56 -46.75 -22.23
C LYS A 3 8.09 -45.32 -22.12
N LEU A 4 9.11 -44.91 -22.89
CA LEU A 4 9.64 -43.54 -22.81
C LEU A 4 8.67 -42.46 -23.30
N TRP A 5 7.79 -42.78 -24.27
CA TRP A 5 6.77 -41.85 -24.76
C TRP A 5 5.55 -41.81 -23.82
N ASP A 6 5.19 -42.96 -23.25
CA ASP A 6 4.14 -43.07 -22.25
C ASP A 6 4.56 -42.32 -20.96
N ASP A 7 5.78 -42.53 -20.47
CA ASP A 7 6.35 -41.83 -19.32
C ASP A 7 6.48 -40.31 -19.56
N LEU A 8 6.84 -39.87 -20.78
CA LEU A 8 6.87 -38.45 -21.13
C LEU A 8 5.47 -37.84 -21.11
N LYS A 9 4.47 -38.54 -21.66
CA LYS A 9 3.08 -38.08 -21.70
C LYS A 9 2.44 -38.02 -20.31
N ASP A 10 2.77 -38.97 -19.45
CA ASP A 10 2.28 -39.00 -18.07
C ASP A 10 2.91 -37.86 -17.26
N ASN A 11 4.23 -37.68 -17.33
CA ASN A 11 4.87 -36.47 -16.82
C ASN A 11 4.27 -35.21 -17.44
N MET A 12 3.89 -35.27 -18.73
CA MET A 12 3.35 -34.11 -19.45
C MET A 12 2.05 -33.60 -18.83
N LYS A 13 1.21 -34.57 -18.47
CA LYS A 13 -0.09 -34.35 -17.88
C LYS A 13 0.05 -33.82 -16.44
N ASP A 14 1.00 -34.37 -15.69
CA ASP A 14 1.23 -33.97 -14.30
C ASP A 14 1.78 -32.54 -14.19
N TRP A 15 2.69 -32.09 -15.08
CA TRP A 15 3.12 -30.68 -15.06
C TRP A 15 2.01 -29.74 -15.51
N SER A 16 1.19 -30.14 -16.49
CA SER A 16 0.05 -29.32 -16.92
C SER A 16 -0.97 -29.14 -15.80
N VAL A 17 -1.29 -30.19 -15.04
CA VAL A 17 -2.22 -30.12 -13.90
C VAL A 17 -1.61 -29.28 -12.79
N THR A 18 -0.36 -29.55 -12.42
CA THR A 18 0.37 -28.79 -11.38
C THR A 18 0.50 -27.30 -11.73
N ALA A 19 0.74 -26.97 -13.00
CA ALA A 19 0.86 -25.58 -13.46
C ALA A 19 -0.47 -24.83 -13.34
N VAL A 20 -1.60 -25.48 -13.65
CA VAL A 20 -2.93 -24.90 -13.51
C VAL A 20 -3.27 -24.65 -12.04
N GLU A 21 -3.02 -25.64 -11.16
CA GLU A 21 -3.23 -25.51 -9.72
C GLU A 21 -2.38 -24.37 -9.13
N LYS A 22 -1.09 -24.32 -9.48
CA LYS A 22 -0.17 -23.25 -9.05
C LYS A 22 -0.60 -21.88 -9.58
N ALA A 23 -1.11 -21.80 -10.81
CA ALA A 23 -1.64 -20.55 -11.36
C ALA A 23 -2.89 -20.08 -10.61
N GLU A 24 -3.77 -21.00 -10.23
CA GLU A 24 -4.96 -20.70 -9.44
C GLU A 24 -4.60 -20.18 -8.04
N GLU A 25 -3.64 -20.81 -7.37
CA GLU A 25 -3.13 -20.37 -6.07
C GLU A 25 -2.49 -18.99 -6.14
N MET A 26 -1.62 -18.77 -7.13
CA MET A 26 -0.99 -17.47 -7.35
C MET A 26 -2.02 -16.37 -7.65
N SER A 27 -3.10 -16.71 -8.37
CA SER A 27 -4.23 -15.81 -8.62
C SER A 27 -4.94 -15.44 -7.32
N LYS A 28 -5.25 -16.43 -6.46
CA LYS A 28 -5.87 -16.19 -5.14
C LYS A 28 -5.00 -15.29 -4.25
N ILE A 29 -3.69 -15.53 -4.22
CA ILE A 29 -2.72 -14.72 -3.47
C ILE A 29 -2.68 -13.28 -4.01
N ALA A 30 -2.63 -13.12 -5.34
CA ALA A 30 -2.60 -11.80 -5.96
C ALA A 30 -3.86 -10.97 -5.64
N VAL A 31 -5.04 -11.59 -5.67
CA VAL A 31 -6.30 -10.95 -5.29
C VAL A 31 -6.29 -10.54 -3.83
N ALA A 32 -5.90 -11.44 -2.91
CA ALA A 32 -5.82 -11.14 -1.48
C ALA A 32 -4.86 -9.98 -1.18
N LYS A 33 -3.67 -9.97 -1.81
CA LYS A 33 -2.69 -8.89 -1.66
C LYS A 33 -3.18 -7.56 -2.23
N THR A 34 -3.93 -7.60 -3.33
CA THR A 34 -4.54 -6.41 -3.92
C THR A 34 -5.60 -5.83 -2.98
N GLU A 35 -6.40 -6.70 -2.35
CA GLU A 35 -7.38 -6.28 -1.36
C GLU A 35 -6.72 -5.68 -0.11
N GLU A 36 -5.67 -6.32 0.42
CA GLU A 36 -4.87 -5.79 1.52
C GLU A 36 -4.35 -4.38 1.19
N MET A 37 -3.71 -4.24 0.03
CA MET A 37 -3.14 -2.97 -0.42
C MET A 37 -4.20 -1.89 -0.57
N THR A 38 -5.38 -2.23 -1.11
CA THR A 38 -6.51 -1.30 -1.25
C THR A 38 -7.02 -0.84 0.11
N ARG A 39 -7.23 -1.77 1.05
CA ARG A 39 -7.71 -1.46 2.41
C ARG A 39 -6.69 -0.57 3.15
N ILE A 40 -5.41 -0.91 3.10
CA ILE A 40 -4.34 -0.09 3.70
C ILE A 40 -4.28 1.30 3.07
N SER A 41 -4.41 1.40 1.75
CA SER A 41 -4.34 2.68 1.04
C SER A 41 -5.48 3.63 1.45
N LYS A 42 -6.69 3.10 1.65
CA LYS A 42 -7.81 3.87 2.19
C LYS A 42 -7.50 4.44 3.59
N VAL A 43 -6.99 3.61 4.50
CA VAL A 43 -6.64 4.07 5.85
C VAL A 43 -5.51 5.11 5.83
N LYS A 44 -4.49 4.92 4.97
CA LYS A 44 -3.42 5.91 4.78
C LYS A 44 -3.95 7.25 4.28
N PHE A 45 -4.87 7.24 3.32
CA PHE A 45 -5.51 8.47 2.85
C PHE A 45 -6.20 9.21 4.01
N GLU A 46 -6.97 8.50 4.84
CA GLU A 46 -7.61 9.09 6.02
C GLU A 46 -6.59 9.68 7.00
N ILE A 47 -5.47 9.00 7.27
CA ILE A 47 -4.37 9.52 8.10
C ILE A 47 -3.79 10.82 7.50
N HIS A 48 -3.59 10.87 6.18
CA HIS A 48 -3.13 12.10 5.51
C HIS A 48 -4.12 13.26 5.67
N GLN A 49 -5.43 12.98 5.61
CA GLN A 49 -6.46 14.00 5.84
C GLN A 49 -6.44 14.50 7.29
N LEU A 50 -6.26 13.60 8.27
CA LEU A 50 -6.11 14.00 9.68
C LEU A 50 -4.86 14.85 9.91
N HIS A 51 -3.72 14.54 9.29
CA HIS A 51 -2.53 15.39 9.35
C HIS A 51 -2.79 16.78 8.76
N ARG A 52 -3.51 16.87 7.63
CA ARG A 52 -3.89 18.17 7.04
C ARG A 52 -4.78 18.97 7.99
N GLU A 53 -5.72 18.32 8.66
CA GLU A 53 -6.54 18.99 9.68
C GLU A 53 -5.69 19.46 10.85
N MET A 54 -4.83 18.61 11.39
CA MET A 54 -3.94 18.95 12.50
C MET A 54 -3.03 20.14 12.16
N ASN A 55 -2.51 20.21 10.93
CA ASN A 55 -1.73 21.36 10.46
C ASN A 55 -2.54 22.66 10.51
N LYS A 56 -3.81 22.66 10.08
CA LYS A 56 -4.69 23.83 10.20
C LYS A 56 -4.91 24.24 11.66
N VAL A 57 -5.00 23.27 12.58
CA VAL A 57 -5.12 23.57 14.01
C VAL A 57 -3.83 24.19 14.55
N TYR A 58 -2.66 23.71 14.14
CA TYR A 58 -1.38 24.34 14.48
C TYR A 58 -1.25 25.76 13.92
N GLU A 59 -1.69 25.99 12.66
CA GLU A 59 -1.72 27.33 12.07
C GLU A 59 -2.59 28.28 12.90
N ASN A 60 -3.79 27.84 13.30
CA ASN A 60 -4.68 28.62 14.15
C ASN A 60 -4.08 28.89 15.54
N LEU A 61 -3.41 27.90 16.13
CA LEU A 61 -2.74 28.06 17.42
C LEU A 61 -1.58 29.05 17.34
N GLY A 62 -0.79 29.01 16.25
CA GLY A 62 0.28 29.96 16.00
C GLY A 62 -0.24 31.38 15.79
N LYS A 63 -1.35 31.53 15.04
CA LYS A 63 -2.04 32.81 14.86
C LYS A 63 -2.53 33.36 16.19
N LEU A 64 -3.21 32.54 16.99
CA LEU A 64 -3.68 32.91 18.33
C LEU A 64 -2.51 33.37 19.20
N ALA A 65 -1.39 32.65 19.18
CA ALA A 65 -0.22 33.01 19.97
C ALA A 65 0.39 34.35 19.54
N PHE A 66 0.51 34.59 18.24
CA PHE A 66 1.00 35.86 17.71
C PHE A 66 0.09 37.03 18.11
N GLU A 67 -1.23 36.89 17.90
CA GLU A 67 -2.21 37.93 18.25
C GLU A 67 -2.22 38.22 19.76
N HIS A 68 -2.14 37.18 20.58
CA HIS A 68 -2.09 37.29 22.04
C HIS A 68 -0.87 38.10 22.50
N THR A 69 0.32 37.82 21.94
CA THR A 69 1.56 38.57 22.28
C THR A 69 1.55 40.02 21.83
N LYS A 70 0.77 40.37 20.81
CA LYS A 70 0.68 41.73 20.26
C LYS A 70 -0.32 42.61 21.01
N ASN A 71 -1.44 42.01 21.42
CA ASN A 71 -2.61 42.76 21.88
C ASN A 71 -2.77 42.71 23.41
N GLU A 72 -2.29 41.65 24.07
CA GLU A 72 -2.43 41.50 25.50
C GLU A 72 -1.06 41.60 26.17
N HIS A 73 -0.91 42.55 27.09
CA HIS A 73 0.26 42.67 27.98
C HIS A 73 0.46 41.44 28.91
N MET A 74 -0.27 40.34 28.67
CA MET A 74 -0.30 39.13 29.49
C MET A 74 0.66 38.08 28.94
N ALA A 75 1.65 37.71 29.76
CA ALA A 75 2.65 36.70 29.42
C ALA A 75 2.14 35.24 29.46
N SER A 76 0.84 34.98 29.60
CA SER A 76 0.29 33.61 29.76
C SER A 76 -1.02 33.37 29.01
N PHE A 77 -1.24 32.14 28.55
CA PHE A 77 -2.53 31.65 28.02
C PHE A 77 -3.46 31.11 29.11
N SER A 78 -3.16 31.38 30.39
CA SER A 78 -3.96 30.89 31.51
C SER A 78 -5.38 31.45 31.42
N GLY A 79 -6.37 30.56 31.40
CA GLY A 79 -7.79 30.93 31.24
C GLY A 79 -8.22 31.23 29.79
N ASN A 80 -7.33 31.14 28.80
CA ASN A 80 -7.70 31.30 27.40
C ASN A 80 -8.38 30.00 26.91
N LYS A 81 -9.71 30.03 26.81
CA LYS A 81 -10.53 28.87 26.41
C LYS A 81 -10.16 28.38 25.01
N ASP A 82 -9.99 29.29 24.06
CA ASP A 82 -9.69 28.98 22.66
C ASP A 82 -8.34 28.26 22.53
N PHE A 83 -7.34 28.68 23.31
CA PHE A 83 -6.06 27.99 23.39
C PHE A 83 -6.22 26.53 23.81
N PHE A 84 -6.95 26.27 24.90
CA PHE A 84 -7.16 24.90 25.37
C PHE A 84 -8.00 24.06 24.41
N GLU A 85 -8.99 24.65 23.73
CA GLU A 85 -9.76 23.96 22.69
C GLU A 85 -8.88 23.52 21.53
N LEU A 86 -7.99 24.38 21.04
CA LEU A 86 -7.04 24.04 19.97
C LEU A 86 -6.04 22.95 20.40
N VAL A 87 -5.50 23.04 21.62
CA VAL A 87 -4.59 22.02 22.17
C VAL A 87 -5.29 20.66 22.31
N ASN A 88 -6.50 20.63 22.88
CA ASN A 88 -7.28 19.41 23.01
C ASN A 88 -7.62 18.81 21.65
N LYS A 89 -7.95 19.66 20.66
CA LYS A 89 -8.20 19.19 19.29
C LYS A 89 -6.96 18.53 18.68
N ILE A 90 -5.76 19.07 18.90
CA ILE A 90 -4.50 18.45 18.46
C ILE A 90 -4.31 17.08 19.13
N GLU A 91 -4.53 16.97 20.43
CA GLU A 91 -4.37 15.69 21.15
C GLU A 91 -5.37 14.63 20.65
N ASN A 92 -6.63 15.01 20.42
CA ASN A 92 -7.63 14.10 19.86
C ASN A 92 -7.22 13.61 18.46
N LEU A 93 -6.77 14.51 17.58
CA LEU A 93 -6.29 14.15 16.24
C LEU A 93 -5.09 13.18 16.31
N LYS A 94 -4.14 13.40 17.24
CA LYS A 94 -3.02 12.47 17.46
C LYS A 94 -3.49 11.08 17.88
N ILE A 95 -4.49 11.00 18.76
CA ILE A 95 -5.08 9.74 19.20
C ILE A 95 -5.75 9.03 18.01
N GLU A 96 -6.54 9.74 17.21
CA GLU A 96 -7.17 9.16 16.01
C GLU A 96 -6.16 8.64 14.99
N ILE A 97 -5.09 9.40 14.72
CA ILE A 97 -4.00 8.97 13.84
C ILE A 97 -3.37 7.68 14.37
N LYS A 98 -3.06 7.59 15.67
CA LYS A 98 -2.51 6.38 16.30
C LYS A 98 -3.46 5.18 16.16
N MET A 99 -4.76 5.37 16.38
CA MET A 99 -5.75 4.32 16.21
C MET A 99 -5.83 3.82 14.76
N LYS A 100 -5.81 4.72 13.77
CA LYS A 100 -5.77 4.33 12.36
C LYS A 100 -4.46 3.65 11.97
N GLN A 101 -3.34 4.07 12.54
CA GLN A 101 -2.05 3.41 12.33
C GLN A 101 -2.04 1.99 12.90
N LYS A 102 -2.69 1.77 14.03
CA LYS A 102 -2.93 0.43 14.58
C LYS A 102 -3.81 -0.41 13.64
N ASN A 103 -4.88 0.16 13.10
CA ASN A 103 -5.73 -0.53 12.12
C ASN A 103 -4.93 -1.00 10.88
N ILE A 104 -3.93 -0.23 10.41
CA ILE A 104 -3.04 -0.71 9.34
C ILE A 104 -2.29 -1.98 9.76
N ASN A 105 -1.80 -2.05 10.99
CA ASN A 105 -1.09 -3.23 11.49
C ASN A 105 -2.07 -4.41 11.64
N ASP A 106 -3.26 -4.17 12.18
CA ASP A 106 -4.31 -5.20 12.31
C ASP A 106 -4.73 -5.75 10.92
N ILE A 107 -4.77 -4.91 9.89
CA ILE A 107 -5.01 -5.34 8.51
C ILE A 107 -3.85 -6.22 8.05
N LYS A 108 -2.61 -5.78 8.16
CA LYS A 108 -1.44 -6.57 7.74
C LYS A 108 -1.41 -7.94 8.43
N GLU A 109 -1.61 -7.98 9.74
CA GLU A 109 -1.64 -9.22 10.52
C GLU A 109 -2.70 -10.18 9.98
N LYS A 110 -3.92 -9.71 9.68
CA LYS A 110 -4.99 -10.55 9.13
C LYS A 110 -4.63 -11.17 7.78
N PHE A 111 -3.95 -10.45 6.90
CA PHE A 111 -3.52 -10.96 5.59
C PHE A 111 -2.20 -11.75 5.66
N ASP A 112 -1.42 -11.57 6.73
CA ASP A 112 -0.21 -12.33 7.03
C ASP A 112 -0.48 -13.67 7.73
N LEU A 113 -1.74 -13.99 8.08
CA LEU A 113 -2.11 -15.26 8.70
C LEU A 113 -1.88 -16.46 7.74
N PRO A 114 -1.54 -17.65 8.28
CA PRO A 114 -1.12 -18.81 7.50
C PRO A 114 -2.13 -19.36 6.49
N ASP A 115 -3.42 -19.02 6.62
CA ASP A 115 -4.48 -19.48 5.71
C ASP A 115 -4.26 -19.02 4.25
N LEU A 116 -3.37 -18.05 4.01
CA LEU A 116 -2.93 -17.59 2.68
C LEU A 116 -1.44 -17.90 2.40
N LYS A 117 -0.74 -18.56 3.33
CA LYS A 117 0.71 -18.85 3.27
C LYS A 117 1.01 -20.35 3.27
N GLN A 118 0.14 -21.19 2.72
CA GLN A 118 0.62 -22.52 2.32
C GLN A 118 1.51 -22.36 1.09
N GLU A 119 2.79 -22.60 1.34
CA GLU A 119 3.92 -22.82 0.42
C GLU A 119 4.53 -21.59 -0.27
N LYS A 120 5.45 -20.95 0.45
CA LYS A 120 6.57 -20.25 -0.20
C LYS A 120 7.64 -21.26 -0.65
N ALA A 121 7.92 -21.18 -1.95
CA ALA A 121 9.18 -21.45 -2.64
C ALA A 121 9.47 -22.89 -3.08
N THR A 122 9.14 -23.18 -4.34
CA THR A 122 10.12 -23.79 -5.25
C THR A 122 10.63 -22.71 -6.20
N LYS A 123 11.93 -22.43 -6.09
CA LYS A 123 12.69 -21.69 -7.10
C LYS A 123 12.60 -22.50 -8.39
N ILE A 124 12.14 -21.88 -9.46
CA ILE A 124 12.29 -22.44 -10.81
C ILE A 124 13.55 -21.77 -11.35
N ASP A 125 14.68 -22.44 -11.14
CA ASP A 125 15.79 -22.34 -12.08
C ASP A 125 15.32 -23.13 -13.31
N ASP A 126 15.12 -22.48 -14.46
CA ASP A 126 15.39 -23.16 -15.72
C ASP A 126 15.74 -22.17 -16.83
N GLU A 127 16.91 -22.41 -17.41
CA GLU A 127 17.39 -21.82 -18.63
C GLU A 127 16.61 -22.41 -19.82
N GLY A 128 16.38 -21.58 -20.84
CA GLY A 128 16.16 -22.06 -22.21
C GLY A 128 14.70 -22.26 -22.62
N SER A 129 14.13 -21.25 -23.29
CA SER A 129 14.06 -21.31 -24.76
C SER A 129 13.44 -20.02 -25.30
N ALA A 130 14.16 -19.43 -26.23
CA ALA A 130 13.73 -18.34 -27.09
C ALA A 130 12.41 -18.66 -27.80
N VAL A 131 11.51 -17.67 -27.92
CA VAL A 131 10.76 -17.36 -29.16
C VAL A 131 10.42 -15.85 -29.17
N GLU A 132 11.13 -15.16 -30.07
CA GLU A 132 10.72 -14.07 -30.96
C GLU A 132 10.15 -12.75 -30.43
N GLN A 133 10.95 -11.70 -30.67
CA GLN A 133 10.57 -10.30 -30.70
C GLN A 133 9.42 -10.05 -31.70
N PRO A 134 8.36 -9.31 -31.35
CA PRO A 134 7.56 -8.63 -32.35
C PRO A 134 8.32 -7.39 -32.84
N SER A 135 8.61 -7.39 -34.14
CA SER A 135 9.24 -6.33 -34.92
C SER A 135 8.66 -4.93 -34.66
N ASP A 136 9.53 -4.00 -34.29
CA ASP A 136 9.22 -2.56 -34.24
C ASP A 136 8.71 -2.08 -35.60
N MET A 137 7.43 -1.71 -35.66
CA MET A 137 6.88 -0.92 -36.75
C MET A 137 7.53 0.48 -36.69
N GLN A 138 8.25 0.81 -37.77
CA GLN A 138 8.81 2.13 -38.03
C GLN A 138 7.71 3.19 -37.97
N ASP A 139 7.71 4.00 -36.91
CA ASP A 139 6.93 5.24 -36.89
C ASP A 139 7.84 6.40 -37.29
N ASN A 140 7.60 6.87 -38.52
CA ASN A 140 8.29 7.94 -39.18
C ASN A 140 7.79 9.27 -38.61
N HIS A 141 8.56 9.89 -37.72
CA HIS A 141 8.34 11.31 -37.37
C HIS A 141 9.59 12.15 -37.60
N GLN A 142 9.60 12.78 -38.78
CA GLN A 142 10.44 13.94 -39.07
C GLN A 142 10.11 15.05 -38.07
N VAL A 143 11.01 15.29 -37.11
CA VAL A 143 11.03 16.57 -36.39
C VAL A 143 12.01 17.47 -37.12
N LEU A 144 11.45 18.49 -37.78
CA LEU A 144 12.18 19.57 -38.42
C LEU A 144 13.16 20.21 -37.44
N LYS A 145 14.42 20.30 -37.86
CA LYS A 145 15.32 21.34 -37.39
C LYS A 145 14.92 22.65 -38.05
N ASN A 146 14.65 23.67 -37.24
CA ASN A 146 15.06 25.07 -37.44
C ASN A 146 14.80 25.84 -36.14
#